data_AF-R6QEI1-F1
#
_entry.id   AF-R6QEI1-F1
#
_cell.length_a   1.000
_cell.length_b   1.000
_cell.length_c   1.000
_cell.angle_alpha   90.00
_cell.angle_beta   90.00
_cell.angle_gamma   90.00
#
_symmetry.space_group_name_H-M   'P 1'
#
loop_
_entity.id
_entity.type
_entity.pdbx_description
1 polymer ?
#
loop_
_entity_poly.entity_id
_entity_poly.type
_entity_poly.pdbx_seq_one_letter_code
_entity_poly.pdbx_strand_id
1 'polypeptide(L)'
;MASSRKKRSRAVVTLLLCLAAVCIVAALVLYGLANRKLKALQQGADFEFTYAVTSQGGTTHPALYSILDQTGATEGRMTGLYSPGQLQLYLYSRDAATTETSGDNFFTDVYIDADQTLFNAGKLYRTLRDSVVSSYPLVGTFFPEWSLPNYVSQAQLAQMLGVPDSQVAMQDMSGYTLKLNPKWIVHPDYDPQGFTYFQFPSEGVGFPTLVLGLPLKSLLFDDSIPVDIHLEIPAHDVSVTLTGSVAPVVNSLSAPTDLIQDSDIASFVQLRQTLERIAQLVQRTLNAIQ
;
A
#
# COMPACT_ATOMS: atom_id res chain seq x y z
N MET A 1 38.84 58.86 -16.57
CA MET A 1 38.32 57.78 -15.69
C MET A 1 37.16 56.95 -16.29
N ALA A 2 36.96 56.88 -17.62
CA ALA A 2 35.82 56.16 -18.22
C ALA A 2 36.11 54.73 -18.74
N SER A 3 37.39 54.30 -18.77
CA SER A 3 37.81 53.01 -19.36
C SER A 3 37.73 51.80 -18.40
N SER A 4 37.86 52.02 -17.08
CA SER A 4 37.89 50.93 -16.09
C SER A 4 36.50 50.39 -15.72
N ARG A 5 35.43 51.20 -15.81
CA ARG A 5 34.05 50.76 -15.54
C ARG A 5 33.53 49.75 -16.57
N LYS A 6 33.83 49.94 -17.85
CA LYS A 6 33.42 49.02 -18.93
C LYS A 6 34.08 47.64 -18.85
N LYS A 7 35.37 47.58 -18.48
CA LYS A 7 36.09 46.30 -18.27
C LYS A 7 35.60 45.55 -17.03
N ARG A 8 35.37 46.24 -15.90
CA ARG A 8 34.81 45.62 -14.68
C ARG A 8 33.39 45.11 -14.91
N SER A 9 32.56 45.83 -15.66
CA SER A 9 31.20 45.39 -16.03
C SER A 9 31.20 44.11 -16.87
N ARG A 10 32.10 43.99 -17.86
CA ARG A 10 32.23 42.77 -18.67
C ARG A 10 32.73 41.59 -17.85
N ALA A 11 33.69 41.80 -16.95
CA ALA A 11 34.20 40.74 -16.06
C ALA A 11 33.11 40.22 -15.10
N VAL A 12 32.29 41.12 -14.53
CA VAL A 12 31.16 40.75 -13.66
C VAL A 12 30.09 39.98 -14.44
N VAL A 13 29.75 40.42 -15.67
CA VAL A 13 28.80 39.72 -16.53
C VAL A 13 29.32 38.33 -16.91
N THR A 14 30.60 38.20 -17.28
CA THR A 14 31.21 36.89 -17.55
C THR A 14 31.15 35.98 -16.32
N LEU A 15 31.45 36.50 -15.13
CA LEU A 15 31.41 35.73 -13.90
C LEU A 15 29.99 35.26 -13.54
N LEU A 16 28.98 36.12 -13.74
CA LEU A 16 27.56 35.76 -13.55
C LEU A 16 27.10 34.69 -14.56
N LEU A 17 27.53 34.79 -15.82
CA LEU A 17 27.23 33.78 -16.84
C LEU A 17 27.89 32.44 -16.52
N CYS A 18 29.15 32.45 -16.06
CA CYS A 18 29.83 31.24 -15.60
C CYS A 18 29.12 30.62 -14.39
N LEU A 19 28.68 31.43 -13.41
CA LEU A 19 27.93 30.93 -12.26
C LEU A 19 26.59 30.32 -12.69
N ALA A 20 25.84 30.99 -13.57
CA ALA A 20 24.59 30.46 -14.11
C ALA A 20 24.80 29.14 -14.86
N ALA A 21 25.86 29.05 -15.68
CA ALA A 21 26.20 27.81 -16.37
C ALA A 21 26.53 26.68 -15.39
N VAL A 22 27.30 26.95 -14.33
CA VAL A 22 27.59 25.97 -13.26
C VAL A 22 26.30 25.53 -12.56
N CYS A 23 25.38 26.45 -12.25
CA CYS A 23 24.09 26.10 -11.65
C CYS A 23 23.23 25.22 -12.57
N ILE A 24 23.20 25.52 -13.87
CA ILE A 24 22.46 24.71 -14.86
C ILE A 24 23.05 23.30 -14.96
N VAL A 25 24.39 23.19 -15.07
CA VAL A 25 25.06 21.88 -15.11
C VAL A 25 24.80 21.10 -13.84
N ALA A 26 24.90 21.73 -12.67
CA ALA A 26 24.58 21.11 -11.39
C ALA A 26 23.12 20.61 -11.36
N ALA A 27 22.15 21.43 -11.79
CA ALA A 27 20.74 21.03 -11.85
C ALA A 27 20.51 19.84 -12.80
N LEU A 28 21.16 19.82 -13.97
CA LEU A 28 21.09 18.70 -14.92
C LEU A 28 21.68 17.41 -14.34
N VAL A 29 22.81 17.50 -13.63
CA VAL A 29 23.44 16.35 -12.95
C VAL A 29 22.53 15.80 -11.85
N LEU A 30 21.97 16.67 -11.02
CA LEU A 30 21.03 16.27 -9.96
C LEU A 30 19.77 15.64 -10.55
N TYR A 31 19.20 16.22 -11.59
CA TYR A 31 18.06 15.63 -12.31
C TYR A 31 18.40 14.26 -12.90
N GLY A 32 19.60 14.12 -13.49
CA GLY A 32 20.09 12.84 -14.00
C GLY A 32 20.23 11.78 -12.91
N LEU A 33 20.73 12.16 -11.73
CA LEU A 33 20.88 11.25 -10.57
C LEU A 33 19.53 10.80 -10.03
N ALA A 34 18.59 11.74 -9.83
CA ALA A 34 17.23 11.43 -9.41
C ALA A 34 16.54 10.47 -10.39
N ASN A 35 16.67 10.72 -11.70
CA ASN A 35 16.08 9.85 -12.72
C ASN A 35 16.75 8.47 -12.79
N ARG A 36 18.05 8.36 -12.49
CA ARG A 36 18.73 7.05 -12.39
C ARG A 36 18.21 6.24 -11.22
N LYS A 37 18.06 6.85 -10.04
CA LYS A 37 17.49 6.17 -8.87
C LYS A 37 16.04 5.79 -9.09
N LEU A 38 15.26 6.66 -9.71
CA LEU A 38 13.90 6.35 -10.13
C LEU A 38 13.85 5.13 -11.07
N LYS A 39 14.73 5.07 -12.07
CA LYS A 39 14.84 3.90 -12.94
C LYS A 39 15.25 2.64 -12.19
N ALA A 40 16.12 2.74 -11.18
CA ALA A 40 16.49 1.61 -10.35
C ALA A 40 15.28 1.08 -9.57
N LEU A 41 14.48 1.96 -8.96
CA LEU A 41 13.22 1.60 -8.31
C LEU A 41 12.23 0.92 -9.26
N GLN A 42 12.18 1.34 -10.53
CA GLN A 42 11.34 0.70 -11.56
C GLN A 42 11.81 -0.71 -11.96
N GLN A 43 13.07 -1.08 -11.68
CA GLN A 43 13.57 -2.45 -11.90
C GLN A 43 13.31 -3.38 -10.72
N GLY A 44 12.87 -2.82 -9.60
CA GLY A 44 12.56 -3.55 -8.38
C GLY A 44 12.88 -2.71 -7.14
N ALA A 45 12.20 -3.03 -6.04
CA ALA A 45 12.41 -2.36 -4.78
C ALA A 45 11.94 -3.21 -3.60
N ASP A 46 12.58 -3.00 -2.45
CA ASP A 46 12.07 -3.42 -1.16
C ASP A 46 11.52 -2.20 -0.46
N PHE A 47 10.46 -2.38 0.29
CA PHE A 47 9.85 -1.28 1.04
C PHE A 47 9.31 -1.74 2.38
N GLU A 48 9.26 -0.77 3.27
CA GLU A 48 8.67 -0.90 4.59
C GLU A 48 7.88 0.37 4.89
N PHE A 49 6.61 0.18 5.27
CA PHE A 49 5.68 1.25 5.56
C PHE A 49 4.89 0.98 6.84
N THR A 50 4.62 2.04 7.59
CA THR A 50 3.44 2.10 8.44
C THR A 50 2.27 2.59 7.61
N TYR A 51 1.10 1.98 7.79
CA TYR A 51 -0.11 2.40 7.09
C TYR A 51 -1.19 2.85 8.06
N ALA A 52 -2.01 3.79 7.62
CA ALA A 52 -3.27 4.13 8.25
C ALA A 52 -4.36 4.28 7.19
N VAL A 53 -5.53 3.73 7.47
CA VAL A 53 -6.72 3.76 6.63
C VAL A 53 -7.79 4.53 7.38
N THR A 54 -8.29 5.60 6.77
CA THR A 54 -9.30 6.48 7.35
C THR A 54 -10.52 6.59 6.44
N SER A 55 -11.70 6.59 7.04
CA SER A 55 -12.96 6.89 6.34
C SER A 55 -13.10 8.40 6.15
N GLN A 56 -13.60 8.81 4.99
CA GLN A 56 -13.73 10.23 4.61
C GLN A 56 -15.07 10.87 5.04
N GLY A 57 -15.90 10.15 5.81
CA GLY A 57 -16.95 10.77 6.63
C GLY A 57 -18.39 10.59 6.13
N GLY A 58 -18.69 9.58 5.33
CA GLY A 58 -20.08 9.15 5.07
C GLY A 58 -20.78 8.58 6.31
N THR A 59 -22.12 8.65 6.36
CA THR A 59 -22.94 7.94 7.36
C THR A 59 -22.98 6.42 7.14
N THR A 60 -22.44 5.94 6.02
CA THR A 60 -22.39 4.53 5.64
C THR A 60 -20.94 4.20 5.27
N HIS A 61 -20.28 3.42 6.12
CA HIS A 61 -18.92 2.98 5.86
C HIS A 61 -18.91 1.86 4.81
N PRO A 62 -17.92 1.81 3.91
CA PRO A 62 -17.70 0.64 3.06
C PRO A 62 -17.54 -0.62 3.90
N ALA A 63 -17.97 -1.76 3.37
CA ALA A 63 -17.91 -3.04 4.07
C ALA A 63 -16.48 -3.39 4.52
N LEU A 64 -15.48 -3.19 3.64
CA LEU A 64 -14.08 -3.45 3.96
C LEU A 64 -13.52 -2.53 5.05
N TYR A 65 -13.82 -1.22 4.99
CA TYR A 65 -13.40 -0.29 6.05
C TYR A 65 -14.03 -0.67 7.40
N SER A 66 -15.32 -1.00 7.42
CA SER A 66 -16.03 -1.40 8.63
C SER A 66 -15.41 -2.66 9.25
N ILE A 67 -14.99 -3.62 8.42
CA ILE A 67 -14.29 -4.83 8.87
C ILE A 67 -12.91 -4.47 9.44
N LEU A 68 -12.14 -3.61 8.76
CA LEU A 68 -10.83 -3.16 9.26
C LEU A 68 -10.96 -2.42 10.60
N ASP A 69 -11.95 -1.55 10.74
CA ASP A 69 -12.21 -0.79 11.95
C ASP A 69 -12.61 -1.70 13.12
N GLN A 70 -13.54 -2.62 12.90
CA GLN A 70 -13.97 -3.60 13.89
C GLN A 70 -12.85 -4.54 14.34
N THR A 71 -11.89 -4.82 13.45
CA THR A 71 -10.75 -5.71 13.75
C THR A 71 -9.52 -4.95 14.27
N GLY A 72 -9.57 -3.62 14.39
CA GLY A 72 -8.43 -2.79 14.78
C GLY A 72 -7.29 -2.78 13.75
N ALA A 73 -7.58 -3.17 12.50
CA ALA A 73 -6.62 -3.31 11.41
C ALA A 73 -6.57 -2.07 10.49
N THR A 74 -7.20 -0.95 10.89
CA THR A 74 -7.13 0.33 10.17
C THR A 74 -5.74 0.94 10.18
N GLU A 75 -4.85 0.53 11.07
CA GLU A 75 -3.44 0.94 11.04
C GLU A 75 -2.54 -0.23 11.38
N GLY A 76 -1.36 -0.27 10.78
CA GLY A 76 -0.41 -1.34 11.00
C GLY A 76 0.89 -1.11 10.25
N ARG A 77 1.64 -2.20 10.06
CA ARG A 77 2.89 -2.18 9.30
C ARG A 77 2.79 -3.12 8.11
N MET A 78 3.49 -2.76 7.05
CA MET A 78 3.69 -3.62 5.91
C MET A 78 5.14 -3.58 5.44
N THR A 79 5.62 -4.71 4.96
CA THR A 79 6.82 -4.77 4.14
C THR A 79 6.44 -5.32 2.78
N GLY A 80 7.28 -5.11 1.78
CA GLY A 80 7.03 -5.74 0.51
C GLY A 80 8.18 -5.67 -0.46
N LEU A 81 8.02 -6.47 -1.50
CA LEU A 81 8.96 -6.68 -2.58
C LEU A 81 8.25 -6.33 -3.87
N TYR A 82 8.90 -5.51 -4.68
CA TYR A 82 8.46 -5.14 -6.01
C TYR A 82 9.45 -5.67 -7.04
N SER A 83 8.92 -6.26 -8.11
CA SER A 83 9.61 -6.51 -9.37
C SER A 83 8.71 -6.03 -10.53
N PRO A 84 9.23 -5.80 -11.74
CA PRO A 84 8.41 -5.31 -12.85
C PRO A 84 7.19 -6.22 -13.11
N GLY A 85 6.00 -5.68 -12.84
CA GLY A 85 4.72 -6.38 -13.02
C GLY A 85 4.32 -7.33 -11.89
N GLN A 86 5.07 -7.40 -10.78
CA GLN A 86 4.74 -8.24 -9.64
C GLN A 86 4.97 -7.50 -8.32
N LEU A 87 4.14 -7.78 -7.33
CA LEU A 87 4.19 -7.15 -6.01
C LEU A 87 3.87 -8.20 -4.95
N GLN A 88 4.72 -8.29 -3.94
CA GLN A 88 4.50 -9.11 -2.75
C GLN A 88 4.40 -8.18 -1.53
N LEU A 89 3.31 -8.29 -0.78
CA LEU A 89 3.03 -7.51 0.42
C LEU A 89 2.95 -8.44 1.63
N TYR A 90 3.58 -8.07 2.73
CA TYR A 90 3.47 -8.74 4.02
C TYR A 90 2.87 -7.76 5.01
N LEU A 91 1.74 -8.12 5.62
CA LEU A 91 1.01 -7.27 6.55
C LEU A 91 1.28 -7.75 7.98
N TYR A 92 1.61 -6.83 8.88
CA TYR A 92 1.89 -7.11 10.28
C TYR A 92 0.85 -6.45 11.16
N SER A 93 0.51 -7.11 12.28
CA SER A 93 -0.30 -6.49 13.33
C SER A 93 0.41 -5.26 13.91
N ARG A 94 -0.36 -4.29 14.39
CA ARG A 94 0.13 -3.08 15.05
C ARG A 94 1.07 -3.38 16.22
N ASP A 95 0.80 -4.46 16.95
CA ASP A 95 1.56 -4.85 18.15
C ASP A 95 2.75 -5.80 17.84
N ALA A 96 2.98 -6.13 16.56
CA ALA A 96 4.11 -6.98 16.18
C ALA A 96 5.44 -6.28 16.48
N ALA A 97 6.33 -6.97 17.20
CA ALA A 97 7.61 -6.42 17.65
C ALA A 97 8.42 -5.86 16.49
N THR A 98 9.05 -4.69 16.71
CA THR A 98 9.52 -3.84 15.60
C THR A 98 10.71 -4.37 14.79
N THR A 99 11.27 -5.50 15.21
CA THR A 99 12.55 -6.04 14.75
C THR A 99 12.40 -7.24 13.82
N GLU A 100 11.17 -7.69 13.56
CA GLU A 100 10.91 -8.86 12.71
C GLU A 100 10.70 -8.45 11.25
N THR A 101 11.70 -7.80 10.66
CA THR A 101 11.68 -7.34 9.27
C THR A 101 11.94 -8.49 8.27
N SER A 102 12.11 -9.72 8.76
CA SER A 102 12.32 -10.92 7.94
C SER A 102 11.99 -12.19 8.75
N GLY A 103 10.84 -12.81 8.45
CA GLY A 103 10.39 -14.03 9.13
C GLY A 103 8.93 -14.36 8.87
N ASP A 104 8.50 -15.54 9.34
CA ASP A 104 7.14 -16.06 9.19
C ASP A 104 6.10 -15.39 10.10
N ASN A 105 6.43 -14.27 10.75
CA ASN A 105 5.61 -13.61 11.79
C ASN A 105 4.76 -12.43 11.27
N PHE A 106 4.31 -12.52 10.01
CA PHE A 106 3.33 -11.59 9.45
C PHE A 106 1.91 -12.16 9.60
N PHE A 107 0.92 -11.28 9.66
CA PHE A 107 -0.50 -11.62 9.83
C PHE A 107 -1.08 -12.32 8.59
N THR A 108 -0.78 -11.76 7.41
CA THR A 108 -1.11 -12.33 6.10
C THR A 108 -0.21 -11.69 5.04
N ASP A 109 -0.18 -12.27 3.86
CA ASP A 109 0.54 -11.73 2.72
C ASP A 109 -0.32 -11.74 1.46
N VAL A 110 0.00 -10.85 0.54
CA VAL A 110 -0.72 -10.66 -0.72
C VAL A 110 0.29 -10.64 -1.86
N TYR A 111 0.06 -11.49 -2.84
CA TYR A 111 0.81 -11.50 -4.10
C TYR A 111 -0.07 -10.92 -5.21
N ILE A 112 0.48 -10.02 -6.02
CA ILE A 112 -0.21 -9.39 -7.15
C ILE A 112 0.70 -9.51 -8.38
N ASP A 113 0.14 -9.91 -9.51
CA ASP A 113 0.73 -9.73 -10.83
C ASP A 113 -0.31 -9.25 -11.85
N ALA A 114 0.05 -9.26 -13.13
CA ALA A 114 -0.84 -8.80 -14.20
C ALA A 114 -2.10 -9.65 -14.37
N ASP A 115 -2.08 -10.92 -13.96
CA ASP A 115 -3.15 -11.87 -14.20
C ASP A 115 -4.02 -12.09 -12.96
N GLN A 116 -3.45 -11.96 -11.76
CA GLN A 116 -4.13 -12.33 -10.52
C GLN A 116 -3.67 -11.58 -9.27
N THR A 117 -4.59 -11.50 -8.30
CA THR A 117 -4.32 -11.13 -6.91
C THR A 117 -4.62 -12.32 -6.02
N LEU A 118 -3.63 -12.74 -5.24
CA LEU A 118 -3.67 -13.90 -4.36
C LEU A 118 -3.47 -13.47 -2.91
N PHE A 119 -4.42 -13.84 -2.05
CA PHE A 119 -4.41 -13.52 -0.62
C PHE A 119 -4.08 -14.76 0.19
N ASN A 120 -3.15 -14.67 1.13
CA ASN A 120 -2.85 -15.77 2.05
C ASN A 120 -3.93 -15.88 3.15
N ALA A 121 -5.11 -16.34 2.76
CA ALA A 121 -6.25 -16.56 3.65
C ALA A 121 -5.98 -17.67 4.67
N GLY A 122 -5.15 -18.66 4.33
CA GLY A 122 -4.77 -19.73 5.25
C GLY A 122 -3.99 -19.21 6.46
N LYS A 123 -3.01 -18.33 6.23
CA LYS A 123 -2.24 -17.68 7.30
C LYS A 123 -3.07 -16.69 8.09
N LEU A 124 -3.92 -15.90 7.42
CA LEU A 124 -4.89 -15.03 8.07
C LEU A 124 -5.77 -15.80 9.04
N TYR A 125 -6.34 -16.93 8.60
CA TYR A 125 -7.19 -17.78 9.42
C TYR A 125 -6.44 -18.33 10.64
N ARG A 126 -5.24 -18.88 10.45
CA ARG A 126 -4.45 -19.43 11.55
C ARG A 126 -4.08 -18.36 12.57
N THR A 127 -3.63 -17.19 12.12
CA THR A 127 -3.29 -16.08 13.01
C THR A 127 -4.50 -15.61 13.82
N LEU A 128 -5.66 -15.46 13.18
CA LEU A 128 -6.91 -15.11 13.87
C LEU A 128 -7.36 -16.20 14.85
N ARG A 129 -7.31 -17.47 14.43
CA ARG A 129 -7.65 -18.62 15.28
C ARG A 129 -6.76 -18.66 16.50
N ASP A 130 -5.44 -18.57 16.34
CA ASP A 130 -4.48 -18.65 17.43
C ASP A 130 -4.70 -17.51 18.43
N SER A 131 -4.98 -16.30 17.94
CA SER A 131 -5.38 -15.16 18.78
C SER A 131 -6.65 -15.45 19.60
N VAL A 132 -7.70 -15.96 18.97
CA VAL A 132 -8.96 -16.30 19.66
C VAL A 132 -8.78 -17.46 20.63
N VAL A 133 -8.06 -18.51 20.26
CA VAL A 133 -7.79 -19.68 21.12
C VAL A 133 -6.94 -19.29 22.34
N SER A 134 -5.97 -18.39 22.17
CA SER A 134 -5.16 -17.88 23.29
C SER A 134 -6.02 -17.12 24.32
N SER A 135 -7.01 -16.36 23.84
CA SER A 135 -7.90 -15.56 24.68
C SER A 135 -9.05 -16.38 25.27
N TYR A 136 -9.55 -17.37 24.50
CA TYR A 136 -10.69 -18.21 24.84
C TYR A 136 -10.42 -19.67 24.45
N PRO A 137 -9.70 -20.43 25.28
CA PRO A 137 -9.27 -21.80 24.95
C PRO A 137 -10.42 -22.76 24.59
N LEU A 138 -11.60 -22.56 25.19
CA LEU A 138 -12.80 -23.37 24.93
C LEU A 138 -13.40 -23.15 23.53
N VAL A 139 -13.05 -22.06 22.85
CA VAL A 139 -13.55 -21.78 21.50
C VAL A 139 -12.75 -22.53 20.43
N GLY A 140 -11.53 -22.97 20.76
CA GLY A 140 -10.66 -23.72 19.85
C GLY A 140 -11.24 -25.04 19.36
N THR A 141 -12.19 -25.64 20.08
CA THR A 141 -12.89 -26.85 19.64
C THR A 141 -13.91 -26.60 18.53
N PHE A 142 -14.32 -25.34 18.33
CA PHE A 142 -15.27 -24.94 17.28
C PHE A 142 -14.57 -24.41 16.03
N PHE A 143 -13.29 -24.07 16.12
CA PHE A 143 -12.49 -23.61 14.99
C PHE A 143 -11.63 -24.76 14.43
N PRO A 144 -11.98 -25.31 13.25
CA PRO A 144 -11.24 -26.42 12.66
C PRO A 144 -9.76 -26.09 12.42
N GLU A 145 -8.88 -27.08 12.58
CA GLU A 145 -7.51 -26.98 12.09
C GLU A 145 -7.51 -27.15 10.57
N TRP A 146 -7.54 -26.03 9.85
CA TRP A 146 -7.39 -26.06 8.41
C TRP A 146 -5.92 -26.26 8.05
N SER A 147 -5.63 -27.46 7.52
CA SER A 147 -4.36 -27.79 6.85
C SER A 147 -4.33 -27.30 5.39
N LEU A 148 -5.16 -26.30 5.05
CA LEU A 148 -5.40 -25.90 3.67
C LEU A 148 -4.18 -25.21 3.05
N PRO A 149 -4.07 -25.26 1.70
CA PRO A 149 -3.22 -24.35 0.94
C PRO A 149 -3.47 -22.89 1.36
N ASN A 150 -2.48 -22.05 1.16
CA ASN A 150 -2.45 -20.74 1.79
C ASN A 150 -3.25 -19.68 1.02
N TYR A 151 -3.34 -19.79 -0.31
CA TYR A 151 -3.75 -18.68 -1.16
C TYR A 151 -5.13 -18.84 -1.78
N VAL A 152 -5.89 -17.74 -1.78
CA VAL A 152 -7.17 -17.61 -2.48
C VAL A 152 -7.09 -16.48 -3.50
N SER A 153 -7.77 -16.63 -4.63
CA SER A 153 -7.94 -15.53 -5.58
C SER A 153 -8.94 -14.49 -5.08
N GLN A 154 -8.93 -13.31 -5.69
CA GLN A 154 -9.93 -12.27 -5.44
C GLN A 154 -11.37 -12.75 -5.60
N ALA A 155 -11.68 -13.52 -6.65
CA ALA A 155 -13.02 -14.07 -6.86
C ALA A 155 -13.40 -15.06 -5.75
N GLN A 156 -12.45 -15.91 -5.33
CA GLN A 156 -12.67 -16.83 -4.21
C GLN A 156 -12.88 -16.08 -2.89
N LEU A 157 -12.15 -14.98 -2.66
CA LEU A 157 -12.36 -14.10 -1.50
C LEU A 157 -13.77 -13.47 -1.51
N ALA A 158 -14.25 -12.98 -2.66
CA ALA A 158 -15.61 -12.44 -2.80
C ALA A 158 -16.66 -13.48 -2.40
N GLN A 159 -16.51 -14.70 -2.91
CA GLN A 159 -17.40 -15.83 -2.60
C GLN A 159 -17.40 -16.15 -1.11
N MET A 160 -16.21 -16.24 -0.49
CA MET A 160 -16.07 -16.49 0.95
C MET A 160 -16.79 -15.42 1.78
N LEU A 161 -16.59 -14.15 1.44
CA LEU A 161 -17.21 -13.00 2.13
C LEU A 161 -18.72 -12.85 1.80
N GLY A 162 -19.21 -13.50 0.74
CA GLY A 162 -20.60 -13.36 0.28
C GLY A 162 -20.92 -12.00 -0.34
N VAL A 163 -19.90 -11.32 -0.88
CA VAL A 163 -20.04 -10.00 -1.51
C VAL A 163 -19.83 -10.09 -3.03
N PRO A 164 -20.37 -9.15 -3.82
CA PRO A 164 -20.05 -9.07 -5.25
C PRO A 164 -18.55 -8.86 -5.49
N ASP A 165 -18.02 -9.39 -6.60
CA ASP A 165 -16.61 -9.22 -6.98
C ASP A 165 -16.19 -7.75 -7.02
N SER A 166 -17.09 -6.84 -7.40
CA SER A 166 -16.83 -5.39 -7.42
C SER A 166 -16.50 -4.79 -6.05
N GLN A 167 -16.84 -5.46 -4.94
CA GLN A 167 -16.51 -5.01 -3.59
C GLN A 167 -15.12 -5.47 -3.12
N VAL A 168 -14.54 -6.46 -3.78
CA VAL A 168 -13.17 -6.92 -3.51
C VAL A 168 -12.21 -6.61 -4.67
N ALA A 169 -12.74 -6.12 -5.80
CA ALA A 169 -11.98 -5.70 -6.97
C ALA A 169 -10.92 -4.66 -6.59
N MET A 170 -9.69 -4.87 -7.05
CA MET A 170 -8.64 -3.87 -6.93
C MET A 170 -8.92 -2.78 -7.96
N GLN A 171 -8.76 -1.52 -7.55
CA GLN A 171 -8.91 -0.42 -8.49
C GLN A 171 -7.78 -0.46 -9.53
N ASP A 172 -8.12 -0.21 -10.80
CA ASP A 172 -7.12 -0.15 -11.86
C ASP A 172 -6.17 1.03 -11.60
N MET A 173 -4.89 0.69 -11.41
CA MET A 173 -3.80 1.63 -11.19
C MET A 173 -2.81 1.65 -12.38
N SER A 174 -3.16 1.02 -13.51
CA SER A 174 -2.31 0.92 -14.69
C SER A 174 -1.97 2.28 -15.34
N GLY A 175 -2.75 3.32 -15.06
CA GLY A 175 -2.47 4.72 -15.45
C GLY A 175 -1.35 5.41 -14.68
N TYR A 176 -0.89 4.88 -13.55
CA TYR A 176 0.14 5.53 -12.72
C TYR A 176 1.54 5.07 -13.13
N THR A 177 2.32 5.96 -13.75
CA THR A 177 3.75 5.76 -13.97
C THR A 177 4.56 6.62 -13.02
N LEU A 178 5.44 6.00 -12.23
CA LEU A 178 6.36 6.73 -11.35
C LEU A 178 7.32 7.58 -12.19
N LYS A 179 7.01 8.88 -12.32
CA LYS A 179 7.75 9.89 -13.07
C LYS A 179 7.77 11.17 -12.27
N LEU A 180 8.93 11.81 -12.19
CA LEU A 180 9.06 13.13 -11.57
C LEU A 180 8.82 14.20 -12.62
N ASN A 181 7.69 14.91 -12.49
CA ASN A 181 7.32 16.02 -13.34
C ASN A 181 7.05 17.26 -12.47
N PRO A 182 7.76 18.38 -12.68
CA PRO A 182 7.54 19.60 -11.89
C PRO A 182 6.10 20.13 -11.95
N LYS A 183 5.34 19.80 -13.00
CA LYS A 183 3.92 20.18 -13.13
C LYS A 183 2.99 19.42 -12.17
N TRP A 184 3.49 18.35 -11.54
CA TRP A 184 2.74 17.52 -10.60
C TRP A 184 3.01 17.94 -9.15
N ILE A 185 3.86 18.94 -8.92
CA ILE A 185 4.18 19.39 -7.57
C ILE A 185 2.94 20.04 -6.94
N VAL A 186 2.57 19.55 -5.77
CA VAL A 186 1.50 20.09 -4.93
C VAL A 186 2.04 20.45 -3.55
N HIS A 187 1.28 21.25 -2.80
CA HIS A 187 1.63 21.65 -1.44
C HIS A 187 0.44 21.30 -0.54
N PRO A 188 0.41 20.07 0.03
CA PRO A 188 -0.65 19.67 0.93
C PRO A 188 -0.64 20.49 2.22
N ASP A 189 -1.80 20.69 2.84
CA ASP A 189 -1.90 21.41 4.13
C ASP A 189 -1.22 20.65 5.28
N TYR A 190 -1.10 19.33 5.14
CA TYR A 190 -0.30 18.47 5.99
C TYR A 190 1.15 18.45 5.45
N ASP A 191 1.97 19.44 5.79
CA ASP A 191 3.38 19.44 5.35
C ASP A 191 4.34 19.04 6.49
N PRO A 192 4.68 17.75 6.63
CA PRO A 192 5.86 17.38 7.41
C PRO A 192 7.10 17.94 6.71
N GLN A 193 7.83 18.81 7.42
CA GLN A 193 9.00 19.52 6.90
C GLN A 193 9.98 18.59 6.17
N GLY A 194 10.29 18.89 4.91
CA GLY A 194 11.42 18.29 4.18
C GLY A 194 11.06 17.40 2.97
N PHE A 195 9.78 17.23 2.66
CA PHE A 195 9.32 16.51 1.48
C PHE A 195 8.93 17.44 0.32
N THR A 196 9.01 16.95 -0.90
CA THR A 196 8.38 17.54 -2.09
C THR A 196 7.29 16.60 -2.56
N TYR A 197 6.06 17.07 -2.63
CA TYR A 197 4.90 16.25 -2.96
C TYR A 197 4.56 16.31 -4.45
N PHE A 198 4.29 15.16 -5.04
CA PHE A 198 3.89 14.98 -6.43
C PHE A 198 2.51 14.31 -6.48
N GLN A 199 1.51 15.00 -7.01
CA GLN A 199 0.20 14.43 -7.29
C GLN A 199 0.18 13.86 -8.71
N PHE A 200 0.00 12.54 -8.82
CA PHE A 200 -0.08 11.87 -10.11
C PHE A 200 -1.42 12.15 -10.79
N PRO A 201 -1.44 12.32 -12.12
CA PRO A 201 -2.66 12.56 -12.87
C PRO A 201 -3.61 11.37 -12.74
N SER A 202 -4.86 11.64 -12.39
CA SER A 202 -5.96 10.66 -12.37
C SER A 202 -6.93 10.93 -13.53
N GLU A 203 -7.62 9.89 -14.02
CA GLU A 203 -8.51 9.98 -15.20
C GLU A 203 -9.91 10.55 -14.91
N GLY A 204 -10.02 11.54 -14.03
CA GLY A 204 -11.25 12.33 -13.82
C GLY A 204 -11.91 12.16 -12.46
N VAL A 205 -13.17 12.62 -12.35
CA VAL A 205 -13.92 12.66 -11.09
C VAL A 205 -14.27 11.23 -10.64
N GLY A 206 -13.92 10.90 -9.38
CA GLY A 206 -14.18 9.58 -8.77
C GLY A 206 -13.04 8.57 -8.91
N PHE A 207 -11.97 8.92 -9.64
CA PHE A 207 -10.73 8.13 -9.71
C PHE A 207 -9.86 8.37 -8.46
N PRO A 208 -8.97 7.42 -8.13
CA PRO A 208 -8.13 7.57 -6.97
C PRO A 208 -7.15 8.75 -7.16
N THR A 209 -6.81 9.44 -6.09
CA THR A 209 -5.78 10.47 -6.11
C THR A 209 -4.56 9.94 -5.38
N LEU A 210 -3.41 9.89 -6.07
CA LEU A 210 -2.13 9.47 -5.51
C LEU A 210 -1.21 10.68 -5.35
N VAL A 211 -0.83 10.97 -4.11
CA VAL A 211 0.17 11.99 -3.76
C VAL A 211 1.39 11.31 -3.15
N LEU A 212 2.58 11.59 -3.70
CA LEU A 212 3.84 11.02 -3.26
C LEU A 212 4.78 12.13 -2.77
N GLY A 213 5.11 12.11 -1.49
CA GLY A 213 6.18 12.89 -0.88
C GLY A 213 7.53 12.21 -1.06
N LEU A 214 8.50 12.94 -1.60
CA LEU A 214 9.91 12.54 -1.67
C LEU A 214 10.83 13.63 -1.11
N PRO A 215 11.79 13.31 -0.22
CA PRO A 215 12.85 14.24 0.15
C PRO A 215 13.86 14.26 -0.97
N LEU A 216 13.93 15.37 -1.73
CA LEU A 216 14.82 15.47 -2.90
C LEU A 216 16.29 15.18 -2.54
N LYS A 217 16.73 15.53 -1.32
CA LYS A 217 18.08 15.23 -0.85
C LYS A 217 18.31 13.72 -0.71
N SER A 218 17.43 13.02 -0.01
CA SER A 218 17.55 11.56 0.18
C SER A 218 17.40 10.81 -1.13
N LEU A 219 16.48 11.25 -1.99
CA LEU A 219 16.34 10.73 -3.35
C LEU A 219 17.65 10.85 -4.14
N LEU A 220 18.52 11.80 -3.86
CA LEU A 220 19.80 11.95 -4.56
C LEU A 220 20.90 11.10 -3.92
N PHE A 221 20.97 11.03 -2.58
CA PHE A 221 22.17 10.59 -1.89
C PHE A 221 22.03 9.33 -1.02
N ASP A 222 20.80 8.96 -0.62
CA ASP A 222 20.59 7.89 0.36
C ASP A 222 20.20 6.58 -0.35
N ASP A 223 20.69 5.44 0.14
CA ASP A 223 20.39 4.12 -0.45
C ASP A 223 18.93 3.70 -0.21
N SER A 224 18.40 4.05 0.97
CA SER A 224 16.98 3.96 1.29
C SER A 224 16.35 5.35 1.23
N ILE A 225 15.24 5.46 0.51
CA ILE A 225 14.55 6.71 0.23
C ILE A 225 13.33 6.78 1.13
N PRO A 226 13.25 7.74 2.07
CA PRO A 226 12.03 8.01 2.80
C PRO A 226 10.91 8.38 1.84
N VAL A 227 9.72 7.84 2.09
CA VAL A 227 8.55 8.00 1.23
C VAL A 227 7.33 8.26 2.11
N ASP A 228 6.52 9.21 1.69
CA ASP A 228 5.20 9.46 2.25
C ASP A 228 4.17 9.39 1.11
N ILE A 229 3.15 8.55 1.24
CA ILE A 229 2.14 8.31 0.20
C ILE A 229 0.77 8.58 0.79
N HIS A 230 -0.02 9.37 0.07
CA HIS A 230 -1.42 9.59 0.38
C HIS A 230 -2.23 9.12 -0.82
N LEU A 231 -3.07 8.13 -0.61
CA LEU A 231 -3.97 7.57 -1.61
C LEU A 231 -5.39 7.82 -1.16
N GLU A 232 -6.13 8.60 -1.94
CA GLU A 232 -7.56 8.81 -1.76
C GLU A 232 -8.30 7.93 -2.77
N ILE A 233 -9.29 7.17 -2.30
CA ILE A 233 -10.11 6.28 -3.13
C ILE A 233 -11.59 6.69 -2.97
N PRO A 234 -12.07 7.65 -3.77
CA PRO A 234 -13.42 8.19 -3.62
C PRO A 234 -14.52 7.14 -3.77
N ALA A 235 -14.32 6.15 -4.65
CA ALA A 235 -15.24 5.04 -4.86
C ALA A 235 -15.47 4.19 -3.59
N HIS A 236 -14.54 4.26 -2.64
CA HIS A 236 -14.60 3.57 -1.37
C HIS A 236 -14.62 4.54 -0.18
N ASP A 237 -14.84 5.84 -0.35
CA ASP A 237 -14.89 6.83 0.75
C ASP A 237 -13.74 6.67 1.77
N VAL A 238 -12.55 6.31 1.29
CA VAL A 238 -11.40 5.93 2.13
C VAL A 238 -10.16 6.64 1.63
N SER A 239 -9.35 7.10 2.59
CA SER A 239 -7.97 7.51 2.37
C SER A 239 -7.00 6.56 3.06
N VAL A 240 -5.86 6.30 2.42
CA VAL A 240 -4.77 5.49 2.94
C VAL A 240 -3.52 6.36 2.97
N THR A 241 -2.86 6.40 4.12
CA THR A 241 -1.52 6.98 4.26
C THR A 241 -0.50 5.86 4.44
N LEU A 242 0.63 5.96 3.73
CA LEU A 242 1.76 5.05 3.89
C LEU A 242 3.02 5.89 4.12
N THR A 243 3.67 5.71 5.25
CA THR A 243 4.90 6.44 5.59
C THR A 243 6.00 5.44 5.91
N GLY A 244 7.18 5.62 5.34
CA GLY A 244 8.27 4.67 5.52
C GLY A 244 9.41 4.88 4.53
N SER A 245 9.96 3.79 4.00
CA SER A 245 11.12 3.88 3.12
C SER A 245 11.15 2.81 2.03
N VAL A 246 11.84 3.13 0.94
CA VAL A 246 11.98 2.27 -0.24
C VAL A 246 13.46 2.21 -0.64
N ALA A 247 13.96 1.00 -0.86
CA ALA A 247 15.33 0.75 -1.32
C ALA A 247 15.31 0.07 -2.70
N PRO A 248 16.04 0.59 -3.72
CA PRO A 248 16.15 -0.08 -5.00
C PRO A 248 16.88 -1.42 -4.86
N VAL A 249 16.26 -2.50 -5.33
CA VAL A 249 16.86 -3.84 -5.37
C VAL A 249 16.20 -4.68 -6.47
N VAL A 250 16.94 -5.59 -7.07
CA VAL A 250 16.39 -6.47 -8.10
C VAL A 250 15.81 -7.71 -7.43
N ASN A 251 14.48 -7.80 -7.44
CA ASN A 251 13.74 -8.95 -6.91
C ASN A 251 13.35 -9.93 -8.02
N SER A 252 13.26 -11.21 -7.67
CA SER A 252 12.72 -12.27 -8.53
C SER A 252 11.53 -12.90 -7.82
N LEU A 253 10.32 -12.46 -8.16
CA LEU A 253 9.09 -12.97 -7.58
C LEU A 253 8.47 -14.05 -8.45
N SER A 254 7.81 -15.00 -7.81
CA SER A 254 7.04 -16.06 -8.47
C SER A 254 5.69 -16.20 -7.78
N ALA A 255 4.63 -16.39 -8.58
CA ALA A 255 3.30 -16.62 -8.05
C ALA A 255 3.29 -17.82 -7.09
N PRO A 256 2.64 -17.69 -5.91
CA PRO A 256 2.39 -18.82 -5.04
C PRO A 256 1.67 -19.97 -5.77
N THR A 257 2.07 -21.21 -5.47
CA THR A 257 1.49 -22.42 -6.10
C THR A 257 0.47 -23.13 -5.21
N ASP A 258 0.45 -22.81 -3.92
CA ASP A 258 -0.45 -23.38 -2.92
C ASP A 258 -1.83 -22.70 -2.92
N LEU A 259 -2.58 -22.86 -4.02
CA LEU A 259 -3.94 -22.32 -4.19
C LEU A 259 -4.99 -23.23 -3.55
N ILE A 260 -5.96 -22.64 -2.86
CA ILE A 260 -7.12 -23.36 -2.31
C ILE A 260 -8.03 -23.82 -3.45
N GLN A 261 -8.52 -25.05 -3.36
CA GLN A 261 -9.44 -25.62 -4.35
C GLN A 261 -10.85 -25.07 -4.18
N ASP A 262 -11.58 -24.90 -5.28
CA ASP A 262 -12.95 -24.38 -5.27
C ASP A 262 -13.92 -25.22 -4.42
N SER A 263 -13.67 -26.53 -4.26
CA SER A 263 -14.43 -27.39 -3.36
C SER A 263 -14.29 -27.01 -1.88
N ASP A 264 -13.11 -26.55 -1.48
CA ASP A 264 -12.84 -26.09 -0.12
C ASP A 264 -13.49 -24.71 0.10
N ILE A 265 -13.46 -23.84 -0.91
CA ILE A 265 -14.20 -22.57 -0.92
C ILE A 265 -15.69 -22.82 -0.72
N ALA A 266 -16.28 -23.77 -1.46
CA ALA A 266 -17.70 -24.11 -1.34
C ALA A 266 -18.05 -24.58 0.08
N SER A 267 -17.16 -25.34 0.72
CA SER A 267 -17.32 -25.78 2.10
C SER A 267 -17.31 -24.62 3.09
N PHE A 268 -16.43 -23.63 2.91
CA PHE A 268 -16.41 -22.40 3.70
C PHE A 268 -17.69 -21.58 3.52
N VAL A 269 -18.15 -21.42 2.28
CA VAL A 269 -19.39 -20.69 1.97
C VAL A 269 -20.60 -21.36 2.62
N GLN A 270 -20.66 -22.69 2.61
CA GLN A 270 -21.72 -23.44 3.29
C GLN A 270 -21.68 -23.25 4.82
N LEU A 271 -20.48 -23.24 5.41
CA LEU A 271 -20.30 -22.96 6.84
C LEU A 271 -20.82 -21.56 7.19
N ARG A 272 -20.39 -20.53 6.45
CA ARG A 272 -20.85 -19.15 6.63
C ARG A 272 -22.38 -19.05 6.57
N GLN A 273 -23.00 -19.58 5.53
CA GLN A 273 -24.47 -19.56 5.37
C GLN A 273 -25.19 -20.28 6.51
N THR A 274 -24.59 -21.34 7.06
CA THR A 274 -25.15 -22.07 8.20
C THR A 274 -25.10 -21.21 9.47
N LEU A 275 -23.96 -20.56 9.73
CA LEU A 275 -23.81 -19.64 10.87
C LEU A 275 -24.75 -18.44 10.77
N GLU A 276 -24.93 -17.87 9.58
CA GLU A 276 -25.89 -16.79 9.33
C GLU A 276 -27.33 -17.23 9.64
N ARG A 277 -27.72 -18.43 9.22
CA ARG A 277 -29.05 -18.98 9.53
C ARG A 277 -29.25 -19.18 11.03
N ILE A 278 -28.23 -19.65 11.74
CA ILE A 278 -28.27 -19.80 13.20
C ILE A 278 -28.42 -18.43 13.87
N ALA A 279 -27.63 -17.43 13.47
CA ALA A 279 -27.71 -16.08 14.00
C ALA A 279 -29.10 -15.46 13.77
N GLN A 280 -29.66 -15.62 12.57
CA GLN A 280 -31.03 -15.17 12.25
C GLN A 280 -32.08 -15.88 13.09
N LEU A 281 -31.93 -17.18 13.35
CA LEU A 281 -32.84 -17.93 14.21
C LEU A 281 -32.79 -17.39 15.65
N VAL A 282 -31.60 -17.21 16.21
CA VAL A 282 -31.40 -16.63 17.55
C VAL A 282 -32.03 -15.24 17.64
N GLN A 283 -31.78 -14.37 16.66
CA GLN A 283 -32.36 -13.03 16.63
C GLN A 283 -33.89 -13.06 16.56
N ARG A 284 -34.48 -13.94 15.74
CA ARG A 284 -35.93 -14.11 15.67
C ARG A 284 -36.51 -14.59 17.00
N THR A 285 -35.85 -15.53 17.66
CA THR A 285 -36.28 -16.03 18.97
C THR A 285 -36.18 -14.95 20.05
N LEU A 286 -35.10 -14.15 20.07
CA LEU A 286 -34.94 -13.02 21.00
C LEU A 286 -36.03 -11.96 20.78
N ASN A 287 -36.30 -11.60 19.52
CA ASN A 287 -37.35 -10.63 19.17
C ASN A 287 -38.77 -11.15 19.47
N ALA A 288 -38.98 -12.47 19.53
CA ALA A 288 -40.28 -13.07 19.85
C ALA A 288 -40.56 -13.18 21.36
N ILE A 289 -39.54 -12.94 22.20
CA ILE A 289 -39.63 -12.98 23.67
C ILE A 289 -39.73 -11.56 24.26
N GLN A 290 -39.51 -10.51 23.45
CA GLN A 290 -39.76 -9.10 23.77
C GLN A 290 -41.18 -8.69 23.44
#